data_AF-A0A0J7L1G9-F1
#
_entry.id   AF-A0A0J7L1G9-F1
#
_cell.length_a   1.000
_cell.length_b   1.000
_cell.length_c   1.000
_cell.angle_alpha   90.00
_cell.angle_beta   90.00
_cell.angle_gamma   90.00
#
_symmetry.space_group_name_H-M   'P 1'
#
loop_
_entity.id
_entity.type
_entity.pdbx_description
1 polymer ?
#
loop_
_entity_poly.entity_id
_entity_poly.type
_entity_poly.pdbx_seq_one_letter_code
_entity_poly.pdbx_strand_id
1 'polypeptide(L)'
;MDTILLSLARKVVLPDIEFFVNLGDWPLVPDTDPIYPIFSWCGSDSTKDIVMPTYDITESSLEAMGRVMLDTLSVQGNTGLSWENKTEQLFWRGRDSRRERLDLIDISRKHPELFNVSITNFFFFRDEMDKYGPAQNHVSFFNFFKYKYQLNIDGTVAAYRFPYLLAGDSLVFKQESNYYEFFYKDLTPGLHYVPVKSDLSDLVDKIMWAKEHDEDGLKIVKSARQFARDNLLPRDILCYYTVLFHEWSKRLKSKVEILNNMEEVPQPSHSCQCHFSNFRDEL
;
A
#
# COMPACT_ATOMS: atom_id res chain seq x y z
N MET A 1 7.80 -11.65 7.60
CA MET A 1 9.09 -10.93 7.53
C MET A 1 10.16 -11.85 6.95
N ASP A 2 10.19 -13.09 7.41
CA ASP A 2 11.18 -14.12 7.03
C ASP A 2 11.29 -14.30 5.51
N THR A 3 10.18 -14.39 4.79
CA THR A 3 10.21 -14.64 3.33
C THR A 3 10.99 -13.56 2.56
N ILE A 4 10.90 -12.28 2.95
CA ILE A 4 11.63 -11.20 2.27
C ILE A 4 13.12 -11.24 2.62
N LEU A 5 13.44 -11.43 3.89
CA LEU A 5 14.81 -11.54 4.34
C LEU A 5 15.48 -12.74 3.63
N LEU A 6 14.86 -13.92 3.64
CA LEU A 6 15.44 -15.13 3.05
C LEU A 6 15.70 -14.91 1.55
N SER A 7 14.75 -14.24 0.89
CA SER A 7 14.87 -13.86 -0.52
C SER A 7 16.05 -12.92 -0.77
N LEU A 8 16.26 -11.93 0.09
CA LEU A 8 17.37 -10.98 0.00
C LEU A 8 18.71 -11.66 0.28
N ALA A 9 18.81 -12.49 1.33
CA ALA A 9 20.02 -13.23 1.67
C ALA A 9 20.53 -14.13 0.53
N ARG A 10 19.64 -14.61 -0.35
CA ARG A 10 20.01 -15.34 -1.57
C ARG A 10 20.44 -14.46 -2.75
N LYS A 11 20.03 -13.19 -2.76
CA LYS A 11 20.18 -12.27 -3.92
C LYS A 11 21.27 -11.23 -3.73
N VAL A 12 21.54 -10.83 -2.49
CA VAL A 12 22.48 -9.77 -2.13
C VAL A 12 23.25 -10.12 -0.86
N VAL A 13 24.41 -9.50 -0.68
CA VAL A 13 25.16 -9.61 0.58
C VAL A 13 24.58 -8.62 1.59
N LEU A 14 23.95 -9.15 2.63
CA LEU A 14 23.43 -8.37 3.76
C LEU A 14 24.49 -8.23 4.87
N PRO A 15 24.58 -7.07 5.53
CA PRO A 15 25.37 -6.89 6.73
C PRO A 15 24.72 -7.64 7.91
N ASP A 16 25.51 -7.91 8.95
CA ASP A 16 24.95 -8.42 10.21
C ASP A 16 24.10 -7.29 10.82
N ILE A 17 22.83 -7.57 11.10
CA ILE A 17 21.88 -6.60 11.67
C ILE A 17 21.04 -7.26 12.76
N GLU A 18 20.60 -6.43 13.71
CA GLU A 18 19.58 -6.76 14.71
C GLU A 18 18.54 -5.64 14.69
N PHE A 19 17.25 -5.97 14.74
CA PHE A 19 16.17 -4.98 14.71
C PHE A 19 14.86 -5.55 15.25
N PHE A 20 13.96 -4.67 15.69
CA PHE A 20 12.62 -5.03 16.14
C PHE A 20 11.60 -4.67 15.06
N VAL A 21 10.73 -5.63 14.73
CA VAL A 21 9.64 -5.45 13.76
C VAL A 21 8.30 -5.50 14.47
N ASN A 22 7.52 -4.45 14.27
CA ASN A 22 6.10 -4.44 14.59
C ASN A 22 5.32 -5.23 13.52
N LEU A 23 4.55 -6.23 13.96
CA LEU A 23 3.68 -7.03 13.09
C LEU A 23 2.23 -6.51 13.08
N GLY A 24 1.87 -5.55 13.93
CA GLY A 24 0.56 -4.93 13.97
C GLY A 24 0.38 -3.83 12.93
N ASP A 25 -0.87 -3.41 12.71
CA ASP A 25 -1.19 -2.34 11.76
C ASP A 25 -0.71 -0.96 12.24
N TRP A 26 -0.89 -0.65 13.53
CA TRP A 26 -0.61 0.67 14.09
C TRP A 26 0.89 0.91 14.29
N PRO A 27 1.43 2.09 13.93
CA PRO A 27 2.77 2.49 14.37
C PRO A 27 2.83 2.58 15.90
N LEU A 28 3.99 2.24 16.48
CA LEU A 28 4.13 2.02 17.93
C LEU A 28 4.97 3.08 18.64
N VAL A 29 5.83 3.83 17.93
CA VAL A 29 6.83 4.68 18.56
C VAL A 29 6.34 6.13 18.55
N PRO A 30 5.83 6.68 19.67
CA PRO A 30 5.37 8.07 19.70
C PRO A 30 6.54 9.05 19.45
N ASP A 31 6.22 10.25 18.98
CA ASP A 31 7.19 11.37 18.90
C ASP A 31 7.48 11.97 20.30
N THR A 32 7.90 11.13 21.24
CA THR A 32 8.30 11.51 22.59
C THR A 32 9.49 10.67 23.06
N ASP A 33 10.40 11.28 23.81
CA ASP A 33 11.58 10.58 24.34
C ASP A 33 11.20 9.58 25.45
N PRO A 34 11.85 8.39 25.51
CA PRO A 34 12.89 7.91 24.60
C PRO A 34 12.32 7.27 23.31
N ILE A 35 12.97 7.55 22.17
CA ILE A 35 12.62 6.97 20.86
C ILE A 35 13.25 5.57 20.71
N TYR A 36 12.42 4.56 20.41
CA TYR A 36 12.86 3.19 20.14
C TYR A 36 12.88 2.88 18.63
N PRO A 37 13.90 2.18 18.11
CA PRO A 37 13.99 1.87 16.69
C PRO A 37 13.12 0.65 16.31
N ILE A 38 11.82 0.87 16.14
CA ILE A 38 10.88 -0.16 15.70
C ILE A 38 10.57 0.01 14.23
N PHE A 39 10.69 -1.07 13.46
CA PHE A 39 10.31 -1.13 12.07
C PHE A 39 8.82 -1.44 11.95
N SER A 40 8.08 -0.64 11.18
CA SER A 40 6.62 -0.79 11.03
C SER A 40 6.20 -0.71 9.56
N TRP A 41 5.06 -1.31 9.24
CA TRP A 41 4.46 -1.28 7.90
C TRP A 41 3.95 0.12 7.50
N CYS A 42 3.60 0.94 8.50
CA CYS A 42 3.02 2.26 8.34
C CYS A 42 3.60 3.19 9.41
N GLY A 43 3.75 4.48 9.06
CA GLY A 43 4.09 5.55 10.00
C GLY A 43 2.96 6.56 10.13
N SER A 44 3.09 7.49 11.07
CA SER A 44 2.19 8.63 11.20
C SER A 44 2.94 9.91 11.54
N ASP A 45 2.29 11.07 11.35
CA ASP A 45 2.86 12.37 11.73
C ASP A 45 3.22 12.47 13.22
N SER A 46 2.60 11.62 14.05
CA SER A 46 2.82 11.55 15.49
C SER A 46 3.76 10.44 15.94
N THR A 47 4.37 9.70 15.01
CA THR A 47 5.23 8.55 15.33
C THR A 47 6.60 8.60 14.64
N LYS A 48 7.55 7.82 15.18
CA LYS A 48 8.95 7.74 14.73
C LYS A 48 9.37 6.33 14.31
N ASP A 49 8.41 5.46 14.03
CA ASP A 49 8.67 4.14 13.47
C ASP A 49 9.49 4.24 12.17
N ILE A 50 10.38 3.28 11.98
CA ILE A 50 11.15 3.15 10.74
C ILE A 50 10.24 2.44 9.73
N VAL A 51 9.67 3.20 8.79
CA VAL A 51 8.71 2.65 7.83
C VAL A 51 9.43 1.81 6.77
N MET A 52 8.92 0.60 6.58
CA MET A 52 9.35 -0.34 5.54
C MET A 52 8.20 -0.64 4.58
N PRO A 53 8.46 -1.26 3.41
CA PRO A 53 7.39 -1.72 2.52
C PRO A 53 6.38 -2.58 3.28
N THR A 54 5.09 -2.36 3.01
CA THR A 54 4.00 -3.06 3.70
C THR A 54 4.07 -4.57 3.45
N TYR A 55 3.49 -5.37 4.34
CA TYR A 55 3.48 -6.82 4.16
C TYR A 55 2.86 -7.22 2.80
N ASP A 56 1.84 -6.47 2.35
CA ASP A 56 1.07 -6.75 1.14
C ASP A 56 1.91 -6.53 -0.14
N ILE A 57 2.55 -5.35 -0.29
CA ILE A 57 3.41 -5.11 -1.45
C ILE A 57 4.69 -5.94 -1.42
N THR A 58 5.19 -6.27 -0.23
CA THR A 58 6.35 -7.15 -0.05
C THR A 58 6.04 -8.55 -0.53
N GLU A 59 4.92 -9.10 -0.06
CA GLU A 59 4.45 -10.43 -0.44
C GLU A 59 4.15 -10.51 -1.94
N SER A 60 3.45 -9.50 -2.50
CA SER A 60 3.18 -9.45 -3.94
C SER A 60 4.45 -9.33 -4.79
N SER A 61 5.50 -8.67 -4.28
CA SER A 61 6.78 -8.53 -4.98
C SER A 61 7.59 -9.82 -5.01
N LEU A 62 7.51 -10.63 -3.97
CA LEU A 62 8.19 -11.93 -3.89
C LEU A 62 7.48 -12.98 -4.76
N GLU A 63 6.16 -12.91 -4.79
CA GLU A 63 5.29 -13.90 -5.40
C GLU A 63 4.76 -13.48 -6.78
N ALA A 64 5.28 -12.37 -7.32
CA ALA A 64 4.91 -11.85 -8.63
C ALA A 64 5.03 -12.97 -9.67
N MET A 65 3.89 -13.39 -10.24
CA MET A 65 3.74 -14.52 -11.18
C MET A 65 3.93 -15.94 -10.60
N GLY A 66 4.20 -16.10 -9.31
CA GLY A 66 4.32 -17.39 -8.62
C GLY A 66 2.98 -17.99 -8.14
N ARG A 67 1.97 -17.12 -7.94
CA ARG A 67 0.60 -17.52 -7.57
C ARG A 67 -0.42 -16.46 -8.00
N VAL A 68 -1.70 -16.80 -7.92
CA VAL A 68 -2.80 -15.85 -8.20
C VAL A 68 -2.92 -14.85 -7.05
N MET A 69 -2.23 -13.72 -7.17
CA MET A 69 -2.21 -12.62 -6.21
C MET A 69 -2.30 -11.27 -6.94
N LEU A 70 -2.76 -10.23 -6.24
CA LEU A 70 -2.70 -8.86 -6.74
C LEU A 70 -1.25 -8.36 -6.65
N ASP A 71 -0.68 -7.94 -7.78
CA ASP A 71 0.65 -7.34 -7.85
C ASP A 71 0.68 -6.17 -8.85
N THR A 72 1.69 -5.31 -8.74
CA THR A 72 1.79 -4.08 -9.54
C THR A 72 1.99 -4.35 -11.04
N LEU A 73 2.59 -5.48 -11.43
CA LEU A 73 2.76 -5.86 -12.84
C LEU A 73 1.43 -6.36 -13.43
N SER A 74 0.74 -7.25 -12.72
CA SER A 74 -0.58 -7.76 -13.12
C SER A 74 -1.59 -6.63 -13.25
N VAL A 75 -1.58 -5.65 -12.34
CA VAL A 75 -2.47 -4.48 -12.43
C VAL A 75 -2.17 -3.65 -13.67
N GLN A 76 -0.90 -3.39 -13.97
CA GLN A 76 -0.53 -2.61 -15.15
C GLN A 76 -0.94 -3.26 -16.47
N GLY A 77 -0.92 -4.60 -16.52
CA GLY A 77 -1.34 -5.38 -17.67
C GLY A 77 -2.85 -5.62 -17.78
N ASN A 78 -3.62 -5.44 -16.71
CA ASN A 78 -5.04 -5.83 -16.64
C ASN A 78 -5.95 -4.67 -16.21
N THR A 79 -5.84 -3.53 -16.88
CA THR A 79 -6.72 -2.38 -16.61
C THR A 79 -8.01 -2.36 -17.44
N GLY A 80 -8.11 -3.24 -18.44
CA GLY A 80 -9.35 -3.48 -19.18
C GLY A 80 -9.64 -2.41 -20.23
N LEU A 81 -10.55 -1.49 -19.92
CA LEU A 81 -11.11 -0.52 -20.88
C LEU A 81 -10.15 0.65 -21.12
N SER A 82 -10.14 1.21 -22.33
CA SER A 82 -9.46 2.49 -22.58
C SER A 82 -10.12 3.62 -21.80
N TRP A 83 -9.37 4.69 -21.51
CA TRP A 83 -9.83 5.82 -20.69
C TRP A 83 -11.19 6.38 -21.14
N GLU A 84 -11.38 6.54 -22.44
CA GLU A 84 -12.58 7.10 -23.06
C GLU A 84 -13.82 6.21 -22.86
N ASN A 85 -13.62 4.91 -22.66
CA ASN A 85 -14.67 3.92 -22.50
C ASN A 85 -14.96 3.56 -21.03
N LYS A 86 -14.22 4.12 -20.08
CA LYS A 86 -14.45 3.89 -18.64
C LYS A 86 -15.70 4.62 -18.17
N THR A 87 -16.40 4.01 -17.21
CA THR A 87 -17.56 4.62 -16.55
C THR A 87 -17.14 5.85 -15.74
N GLU A 88 -17.78 6.99 -15.96
CA GLU A 88 -17.45 8.26 -15.30
C GLU A 88 -18.04 8.40 -13.88
N GLN A 89 -17.81 7.38 -13.06
CA GLN A 89 -18.20 7.35 -11.66
C GLN A 89 -16.99 7.06 -10.77
N LEU A 90 -17.04 7.51 -9.53
CA LEU A 90 -16.14 7.08 -8.49
C LEU A 90 -16.53 5.70 -8.01
N PHE A 91 -15.58 4.77 -8.12
CA PHE A 91 -15.74 3.41 -7.64
C PHE A 91 -14.95 3.18 -6.36
N TRP A 92 -15.58 2.49 -5.42
CA TRP A 92 -14.92 2.05 -4.20
C TRP A 92 -15.60 0.82 -3.59
N ARG A 93 -14.80 -0.13 -3.11
CA ARG A 93 -15.26 -1.26 -2.28
C ARG A 93 -14.29 -1.46 -1.13
N GLY A 94 -14.79 -1.61 0.09
CA GLY A 94 -13.95 -1.84 1.25
C GLY A 94 -14.73 -2.12 2.51
N ARG A 95 -14.00 -2.48 3.57
CA ARG A 95 -14.58 -2.72 4.90
C ARG A 95 -14.84 -1.41 5.63
N ASP A 96 -15.73 -1.45 6.60
CA ASP A 96 -16.11 -0.38 7.53
C ASP A 96 -15.01 0.00 8.54
N SER A 97 -13.73 -0.08 8.20
CA SER A 97 -12.63 0.09 9.17
C SER A 97 -12.36 1.54 9.62
N ARG A 98 -13.20 2.50 9.23
CA ARG A 98 -13.07 3.92 9.57
C ARG A 98 -14.41 4.64 9.38
N ARG A 99 -14.66 5.70 10.16
CA ARG A 99 -15.93 6.45 10.10
C ARG A 99 -16.15 7.08 8.73
N GLU A 100 -15.11 7.63 8.13
CA GLU A 100 -15.15 8.33 6.84
C GLU A 100 -15.55 7.39 5.70
N ARG A 101 -15.35 6.07 5.85
CA ARG A 101 -15.84 5.07 4.89
C ARG A 101 -17.36 4.88 4.96
N LEU A 102 -17.98 5.11 6.12
CA LEU A 102 -19.43 5.15 6.27
C LEU A 102 -19.98 6.49 5.78
N ASP A 103 -19.30 7.60 6.07
CA ASP A 103 -19.68 8.92 5.56
C ASP A 103 -19.67 8.97 4.03
N LEU A 104 -18.74 8.27 3.38
CA LEU A 104 -18.72 8.05 1.93
C LEU A 104 -20.04 7.45 1.39
N ILE A 105 -20.69 6.57 2.15
CA ILE A 105 -21.99 5.99 1.76
C ILE A 105 -23.08 7.06 1.80
N ASP A 106 -23.09 7.92 2.83
CA ASP A 106 -24.04 9.03 2.92
C ASP A 106 -23.82 10.06 1.79
N ILE A 107 -22.56 10.38 1.46
CA ILE A 107 -22.20 11.23 0.32
C ILE A 107 -22.69 10.59 -0.99
N SER A 108 -22.41 9.30 -1.19
CA SER A 108 -22.80 8.57 -2.40
C SER A 108 -24.31 8.53 -2.61
N ARG A 109 -25.11 8.38 -1.55
CA ARG A 109 -26.58 8.35 -1.63
C ARG A 109 -27.18 9.70 -2.01
N LYS A 110 -26.50 10.81 -1.70
CA LYS A 110 -26.89 12.16 -2.12
C LYS A 110 -26.57 12.45 -3.59
N HIS A 111 -25.58 11.74 -4.16
CA HIS A 111 -25.08 11.92 -5.52
C HIS A 111 -24.96 10.58 -6.28
N PRO A 112 -26.04 9.79 -6.40
CA PRO A 112 -25.97 8.41 -6.93
C PRO A 112 -25.43 8.33 -8.37
N GLU A 113 -25.54 9.41 -9.14
CA GLU A 113 -25.00 9.53 -10.49
C GLU A 113 -23.47 9.58 -10.52
N LEU A 114 -22.81 10.08 -9.46
CA LEU A 114 -21.35 10.22 -9.39
C LEU A 114 -20.64 9.01 -8.79
N PHE A 115 -21.35 8.15 -8.06
CA PHE A 115 -20.73 7.14 -7.21
C PHE A 115 -21.25 5.73 -7.49
N ASN A 116 -20.32 4.79 -7.40
CA ASN A 116 -20.59 3.37 -7.28
C ASN A 116 -19.73 2.82 -6.14
N VAL A 117 -20.20 3.00 -4.91
CA VAL A 117 -19.46 2.65 -3.69
C VAL A 117 -20.29 1.77 -2.77
N SER A 118 -19.65 0.86 -2.04
CA SER A 118 -20.34 0.00 -1.05
C SER A 118 -19.38 -0.55 -0.01
N ILE A 119 -19.89 -0.79 1.20
CA ILE A 119 -19.18 -1.57 2.22
C ILE A 119 -19.23 -3.06 1.85
N THR A 120 -18.10 -3.77 1.94
CA THR A 120 -18.03 -5.21 1.63
C THR A 120 -18.26 -6.11 2.84
N ASN A 121 -17.94 -5.62 4.03
CA ASN A 121 -18.15 -6.34 5.27
C ASN A 121 -18.21 -5.35 6.44
N PHE A 122 -19.10 -5.60 7.39
CA PHE A 122 -19.23 -4.85 8.64
C PHE A 122 -18.55 -5.62 9.77
N PHE A 123 -17.40 -5.15 10.21
CA PHE A 123 -16.66 -5.72 11.32
C PHE A 123 -16.52 -4.76 12.50
N PHE A 124 -16.31 -3.47 12.22
CA PHE A 124 -16.01 -2.43 13.22
C PHE A 124 -17.26 -1.65 13.67
N PHE A 125 -18.26 -1.51 12.78
CA PHE A 125 -19.53 -0.79 13.01
C PHE A 125 -20.72 -1.70 12.69
N ARG A 126 -20.76 -2.89 13.33
CA ARG A 126 -21.77 -3.92 13.06
C ARG A 126 -23.20 -3.45 13.37
N ASP A 127 -23.32 -2.61 14.38
CA ASP A 127 -24.56 -1.98 14.84
C ASP A 127 -25.11 -0.93 13.86
N GLU A 128 -24.31 -0.45 12.91
CA GLU A 128 -24.73 0.53 11.90
C GLU A 128 -24.99 -0.10 10.52
N MET A 129 -24.99 -1.42 10.42
CA MET A 129 -25.26 -2.15 9.17
C MET A 129 -26.63 -1.82 8.57
N ASP A 130 -27.66 -1.63 9.40
CA ASP A 130 -29.00 -1.27 8.91
C ASP A 130 -29.00 0.11 8.23
N LYS A 131 -28.14 1.01 8.68
CA LYS A 131 -27.99 2.35 8.09
C LYS A 131 -27.11 2.31 6.84
N TYR A 132 -25.95 1.66 6.89
CA TYR A 132 -24.92 1.79 5.85
C TYR A 132 -24.82 0.60 4.88
N GLY A 133 -25.53 -0.48 5.18
CA GLY A 133 -25.58 -1.68 4.35
C GLY A 133 -26.63 -1.61 3.23
N PRO A 134 -26.99 -2.79 2.67
CA PRO A 134 -26.40 -4.10 2.98
C PRO A 134 -24.95 -4.21 2.48
N ALA A 135 -24.17 -5.10 3.10
CA ALA A 135 -22.84 -5.44 2.61
C ALA A 135 -22.90 -6.02 1.19
N GLN A 136 -21.91 -5.69 0.36
CA GLN A 136 -21.80 -6.17 -1.00
C GLN A 136 -20.63 -7.14 -1.17
N ASN A 137 -20.74 -8.03 -2.15
CA ASN A 137 -19.66 -8.97 -2.46
C ASN A 137 -18.36 -8.24 -2.84
N HIS A 138 -17.24 -8.91 -2.57
CA HIS A 138 -15.95 -8.46 -3.06
C HIS A 138 -15.94 -8.38 -4.59
N VAL A 139 -15.33 -7.33 -5.11
CA VAL A 139 -15.11 -7.14 -6.55
C VAL A 139 -13.62 -7.34 -6.82
N SER A 140 -13.30 -8.10 -7.87
CA SER A 140 -11.91 -8.25 -8.32
C SER A 140 -11.28 -6.88 -8.53
N PHE A 141 -10.05 -6.69 -8.05
CA PHE A 141 -9.38 -5.40 -8.13
C PHE A 141 -9.20 -4.92 -9.57
N PHE A 142 -9.00 -5.83 -10.53
CA PHE A 142 -8.93 -5.49 -11.96
C PHE A 142 -10.22 -4.84 -12.49
N ASN A 143 -11.38 -5.17 -11.91
CA ASN A 143 -12.65 -4.56 -12.29
C ASN A 143 -12.82 -3.13 -11.74
N PHE A 144 -12.00 -2.68 -10.78
CA PHE A 144 -12.02 -1.30 -10.31
C PHE A 144 -11.73 -0.35 -11.48
N PHE A 145 -10.79 -0.74 -12.36
CA PHE A 145 -10.35 0.04 -13.50
C PHE A 145 -11.36 0.15 -14.65
N LYS A 146 -12.55 -0.44 -14.52
CA LYS A 146 -13.69 -0.13 -15.40
C LYS A 146 -14.26 1.28 -15.19
N TYR A 147 -13.89 1.93 -14.09
CA TYR A 147 -14.35 3.25 -13.68
C TYR A 147 -13.23 4.27 -13.75
N LYS A 148 -13.51 5.51 -14.17
CA LYS A 148 -12.50 6.57 -14.30
C LYS A 148 -11.91 6.99 -12.95
N TYR A 149 -12.68 6.93 -11.87
CA TYR A 149 -12.32 7.56 -10.61
C TYR A 149 -12.23 6.50 -9.48
N GLN A 150 -11.13 6.49 -8.74
CA GLN A 150 -10.91 5.60 -7.59
C GLN A 150 -10.63 6.42 -6.35
N LEU A 151 -11.13 5.98 -5.20
CA LEU A 151 -10.83 6.61 -3.91
C LEU A 151 -9.86 5.76 -3.10
N ASN A 152 -8.75 6.36 -2.68
CA ASN A 152 -7.88 5.84 -1.64
C ASN A 152 -8.22 6.52 -0.31
N ILE A 153 -8.98 5.81 0.52
CA ILE A 153 -9.42 6.22 1.85
C ILE A 153 -8.84 5.27 2.89
N ASP A 154 -8.32 5.84 3.96
CA ASP A 154 -7.66 5.07 5.00
C ASP A 154 -8.61 4.11 5.69
N GLY A 155 -8.02 3.05 6.27
CA GLY A 155 -8.72 2.14 7.14
C GLY A 155 -8.35 2.43 8.59
N THR A 156 -7.98 1.36 9.29
CA THR A 156 -7.27 1.45 10.56
C THR A 156 -6.04 2.35 10.44
N VAL A 157 -5.22 2.11 9.41
CA VAL A 157 -4.05 2.92 9.03
C VAL A 157 -4.09 3.24 7.53
N ALA A 158 -2.96 3.66 6.94
CA ALA A 158 -2.82 3.89 5.51
C ALA A 158 -3.39 2.71 4.68
N ALA A 159 -4.08 3.03 3.59
CA ALA A 159 -4.69 2.00 2.76
C ALA A 159 -3.68 1.36 1.79
N TYR A 160 -3.24 0.13 2.10
CA TYR A 160 -2.26 -0.64 1.32
C TYR A 160 -2.66 -0.99 -0.13
N ARG A 161 -3.87 -0.59 -0.55
CA ARG A 161 -4.27 -0.67 -1.97
C ARG A 161 -3.70 0.44 -2.83
N PHE A 162 -3.20 1.52 -2.22
CA PHE A 162 -2.75 2.70 -2.94
C PHE A 162 -1.67 2.44 -4.00
N PRO A 163 -0.61 1.63 -3.76
CA PRO A 163 0.37 1.34 -4.81
C PRO A 163 -0.27 0.70 -6.05
N TYR A 164 -1.27 -0.16 -5.87
CA TYR A 164 -1.99 -0.79 -6.98
C TYR A 164 -2.97 0.17 -7.67
N LEU A 165 -3.59 1.10 -6.94
CA LEU A 165 -4.39 2.15 -7.55
C LEU A 165 -3.53 3.06 -8.45
N LEU A 166 -2.32 3.41 -8.01
CA LEU A 166 -1.35 4.18 -8.81
C LEU A 166 -0.86 3.40 -10.03
N ALA A 167 -0.64 2.09 -9.88
CA ALA A 167 -0.28 1.20 -10.98
C ALA A 167 -1.43 0.98 -11.98
N GLY A 168 -2.67 1.26 -11.58
CA GLY A 168 -3.87 1.19 -12.41
C GLY A 168 -3.97 2.32 -13.44
N ASP A 169 -5.07 2.41 -14.20
CA ASP A 169 -5.27 3.46 -15.21
C ASP A 169 -6.52 4.32 -14.95
N SER A 170 -6.87 4.47 -13.68
CA SER A 170 -7.94 5.35 -13.20
C SER A 170 -7.36 6.49 -12.38
N LEU A 171 -8.04 7.63 -12.37
CA LEU A 171 -7.66 8.79 -11.59
C LEU A 171 -7.90 8.50 -10.10
N VAL A 172 -6.83 8.60 -9.31
CA VAL A 172 -6.88 8.32 -7.87
C VAL A 172 -7.12 9.61 -7.11
N PHE A 173 -8.21 9.64 -6.35
CA PHE A 173 -8.47 10.60 -5.30
C PHE A 173 -7.90 10.03 -4.01
N LYS A 174 -7.03 10.76 -3.32
CA LYS A 174 -6.43 10.30 -2.07
C LYS A 174 -6.82 11.22 -0.93
N GLN A 175 -7.41 10.62 0.10
CA GLN A 175 -7.71 11.27 1.37
C GLN A 175 -6.41 11.77 2.02
N GLU A 176 -6.43 13.02 2.48
CA GLU A 176 -5.46 13.58 3.41
C GLU A 176 -5.49 12.79 4.70
N SER A 177 -4.33 12.28 5.09
CA SER A 177 -4.19 11.41 6.25
C SER A 177 -2.88 11.70 6.96
N ASN A 178 -2.89 11.52 8.27
CA ASN A 178 -1.71 11.50 9.11
C ASN A 178 -0.89 10.21 8.92
N TYR A 179 -1.45 9.15 8.32
CA TYR A 179 -0.75 7.91 8.04
C TYR A 179 -0.03 7.94 6.69
N TYR A 180 1.15 7.34 6.65
CA TYR A 180 1.95 7.23 5.44
C TYR A 180 2.62 5.86 5.28
N GLU A 181 2.81 5.47 4.04
CA GLU A 181 3.65 4.33 3.64
C GLU A 181 5.02 4.84 3.16
N PHE A 182 5.97 3.92 2.98
CA PHE A 182 7.38 4.21 2.66
C PHE A 182 7.62 5.11 1.43
N PHE A 183 6.70 5.12 0.47
CA PHE A 183 6.81 5.86 -0.80
C PHE A 183 6.00 7.16 -0.85
N TYR A 184 5.20 7.47 0.18
CA TYR A 184 4.24 8.60 0.10
C TYR A 184 4.94 9.95 -0.04
N LYS A 185 6.12 10.10 0.57
CA LYS A 185 6.93 11.32 0.51
C LYS A 185 7.42 11.67 -0.91
N ASP A 186 7.48 10.67 -1.81
CA ASP A 186 7.96 10.83 -3.18
C ASP A 186 6.80 11.12 -4.15
N LEU A 187 5.56 11.11 -3.66
CA LEU A 187 4.39 11.51 -4.41
C LEU A 187 4.14 13.02 -4.32
N THR A 188 3.39 13.55 -5.28
CA THR A 188 3.12 14.97 -5.39
C THR A 188 1.63 15.15 -5.70
N PRO A 189 0.85 15.82 -4.84
CA PRO A 189 -0.55 16.13 -5.11
C PRO A 189 -0.70 16.92 -6.41
N GLY A 190 -1.72 16.61 -7.20
CA GLY A 190 -1.97 17.22 -8.52
C GLY A 190 -1.08 16.70 -9.65
N LEU A 191 -0.02 15.95 -9.34
CA LEU A 191 0.80 15.26 -10.34
C LEU A 191 0.52 13.75 -10.34
N HIS A 192 0.53 13.11 -9.17
CA HIS A 192 0.36 11.66 -9.04
C HIS A 192 -1.04 11.24 -8.58
N TYR A 193 -1.80 12.14 -7.96
CA TYR A 193 -3.16 11.89 -7.47
C TYR A 193 -3.87 13.22 -7.20
N VAL A 194 -5.19 13.19 -7.02
CA VAL A 194 -5.98 14.35 -6.57
C VAL A 194 -6.17 14.29 -5.05
N PRO A 195 -5.69 15.27 -4.27
CA PRO A 195 -5.90 15.29 -2.83
C PRO A 195 -7.38 15.60 -2.51
N VAL A 196 -7.88 14.95 -1.47
CA VAL A 196 -9.23 15.13 -0.91
C VAL A 196 -9.08 15.33 0.60
N LYS A 197 -9.85 16.22 1.19
CA LYS A 197 -9.81 16.49 2.63
C LYS A 197 -10.03 15.22 3.46
N SER A 198 -9.49 15.22 4.67
CA SER A 198 -9.60 14.10 5.60
C SER A 198 -11.06 13.68 5.87
N ASP A 199 -12.00 14.63 5.88
CA ASP A 199 -13.43 14.39 6.12
C ASP A 199 -14.26 14.15 4.84
N LEU A 200 -13.61 14.08 3.67
CA LEU A 200 -14.23 13.95 2.34
C LEU A 200 -15.16 15.10 1.95
N SER A 201 -15.16 16.23 2.67
CA SER A 201 -16.09 17.33 2.45
C SER A 201 -15.99 17.97 1.07
N ASP A 202 -14.83 17.87 0.40
CA ASP A 202 -14.60 18.38 -0.95
C ASP A 202 -14.63 17.28 -2.03
N LEU A 203 -14.95 16.02 -1.69
CA LEU A 203 -14.86 14.90 -2.63
C LEU A 203 -15.75 15.09 -3.87
N VAL A 204 -16.98 15.58 -3.68
CA VAL A 204 -17.93 15.82 -4.79
C VAL A 204 -17.38 16.88 -5.74
N ASP A 205 -16.89 18.00 -5.20
CA ASP A 205 -16.30 19.08 -6.01
C ASP A 205 -15.07 18.60 -6.79
N LYS A 206 -14.24 17.75 -6.19
CA LYS A 206 -13.07 17.15 -6.85
C LYS A 206 -13.46 16.22 -7.99
N ILE A 207 -14.53 15.44 -7.85
CA ILE A 207 -15.04 14.58 -8.92
C ILE A 207 -15.61 15.42 -10.05
N MET A 208 -16.38 16.47 -9.74
CA MET A 208 -16.93 17.39 -10.74
C MET A 208 -15.81 18.09 -11.52
N TRP A 209 -14.78 18.58 -10.82
CA TRP A 209 -13.59 19.13 -11.47
C TRP A 209 -12.94 18.12 -12.43
N ALA A 210 -12.79 16.86 -12.03
CA ALA A 210 -12.18 15.83 -12.87
C ALA A 210 -13.01 15.50 -14.12
N LYS A 211 -14.34 15.57 -14.03
CA LYS A 211 -15.23 15.42 -15.20
C LYS A 211 -15.10 16.59 -16.18
N GLU A 212 -14.96 17.80 -15.66
CA GLU A 212 -14.79 19.02 -16.47
C GLU A 212 -13.38 19.13 -17.08
N HIS A 213 -12.38 18.50 -16.46
CA HIS A 213 -10.97 18.55 -16.86
C HIS A 213 -10.43 17.14 -17.19
N ASP A 214 -11.17 16.40 -18.01
CA ASP A 214 -10.89 14.98 -18.32
C ASP A 214 -9.45 14.74 -18.82
N GLU A 215 -8.94 15.64 -19.68
CA GLU A 215 -7.57 15.56 -20.20
C GLU A 215 -6.52 15.73 -19.11
N ASP A 216 -6.74 16.63 -18.14
CA ASP A 216 -5.82 16.83 -17.03
C ASP A 216 -5.88 15.65 -16.06
N GLY A 217 -7.07 15.09 -15.82
CA GLY A 217 -7.23 13.83 -15.11
C GLY A 217 -6.41 12.70 -15.75
N LEU A 218 -6.47 12.55 -17.08
CA LEU A 218 -5.68 11.55 -17.80
C LEU A 218 -4.16 11.79 -17.70
N LYS A 219 -3.71 13.05 -17.67
CA LYS A 219 -2.27 13.37 -17.44
C LYS A 219 -1.83 12.91 -16.05
N ILE A 220 -2.63 13.16 -15.02
CA ILE A 220 -2.36 12.70 -13.64
C ILE A 220 -2.27 11.16 -13.62
N VAL A 221 -3.22 10.47 -14.25
CA VAL A 221 -3.19 8.99 -14.35
C VAL A 221 -1.91 8.49 -14.99
N LYS A 222 -1.48 9.08 -16.11
CA LYS A 222 -0.24 8.69 -16.79
C LYS A 222 0.98 8.89 -15.89
N SER A 223 1.04 10.00 -15.16
CA SER A 223 2.12 10.29 -14.22
C SER A 223 2.13 9.31 -13.04
N ALA A 224 0.97 9.01 -12.47
CA ALA A 224 0.81 8.02 -11.39
C ALA A 224 1.32 6.64 -11.80
N ARG A 225 0.93 6.20 -13.00
CA ARG A 225 1.39 4.94 -13.60
C ARG A 225 2.89 4.91 -13.83
N GLN A 226 3.45 6.03 -14.27
CA GLN A 226 4.88 6.15 -14.49
C GLN A 226 5.64 6.07 -13.16
N PHE A 227 5.16 6.78 -12.13
CA PHE A 227 5.72 6.67 -10.77
C PHE A 227 5.73 5.22 -10.28
N ALA A 228 4.62 4.49 -10.44
CA ALA A 228 4.54 3.09 -10.03
C ALA A 228 5.52 2.18 -10.80
N ARG A 229 5.75 2.43 -12.09
CA ARG A 229 6.76 1.70 -12.89
C ARG A 229 8.19 1.97 -12.45
N ASP A 230 8.46 3.20 -12.04
CA ASP A 230 9.82 3.64 -11.75
C ASP A 230 10.22 3.36 -10.30
N ASN A 231 9.25 3.15 -9.40
CA ASN A 231 9.50 3.13 -7.95
C ASN A 231 8.80 2.01 -7.17
N LEU A 232 7.82 1.30 -7.75
CA LEU A 232 6.97 0.33 -7.03
C LEU A 232 6.94 -1.06 -7.69
N LEU A 233 7.89 -1.36 -8.57
CA LEU A 233 8.04 -2.72 -9.10
C LEU A 233 8.79 -3.61 -8.09
N PRO A 234 8.70 -4.95 -8.23
CA PRO A 234 9.37 -5.86 -7.31
C PRO A 234 10.86 -5.57 -7.08
N ARG A 235 11.57 -5.15 -8.15
CA ARG A 235 12.97 -4.72 -8.05
C ARG A 235 13.16 -3.56 -7.07
N ASP A 236 12.27 -2.57 -7.10
CA ASP A 236 12.37 -1.36 -6.28
C ASP A 236 12.07 -1.69 -4.82
N ILE A 237 11.13 -2.59 -4.55
CA ILE A 237 10.84 -3.08 -3.20
C ILE A 237 12.05 -3.83 -2.61
N LEU A 238 12.67 -4.74 -3.37
CA LEU A 238 13.89 -5.43 -2.94
C LEU A 238 15.06 -4.44 -2.73
N CYS A 239 15.18 -3.44 -3.60
CA CYS A 239 16.19 -2.39 -3.49
C CYS A 239 15.98 -1.57 -2.21
N TYR A 240 14.73 -1.18 -1.91
CA TYR A 240 14.39 -0.43 -0.70
C TYR A 240 14.82 -1.19 0.55
N TYR A 241 14.46 -2.47 0.67
CA TYR A 241 14.90 -3.29 1.81
C TYR A 241 16.42 -3.40 1.90
N THR A 242 17.11 -3.61 0.77
CA THR A 242 18.58 -3.70 0.75
C THR A 242 19.20 -2.42 1.28
N VAL A 243 18.77 -1.26 0.77
CA VAL A 243 19.27 0.05 1.22
C VAL A 243 18.90 0.29 2.69
N LEU A 244 17.68 -0.02 3.09
CA LEU A 244 17.20 0.13 4.46
C LEU A 244 18.09 -0.64 5.45
N PHE A 245 18.39 -1.91 5.18
CA PHE A 245 19.22 -2.72 6.05
C PHE A 245 20.70 -2.32 6.04
N HIS A 246 21.24 -1.90 4.90
CA HIS A 246 22.59 -1.33 4.83
C HIS A 246 22.71 0.01 5.56
N GLU A 247 21.67 0.84 5.53
CA GLU A 247 21.63 2.08 6.31
C GLU A 247 21.42 1.82 7.80
N TRP A 248 20.62 0.82 8.14
CA TRP A 248 20.38 0.43 9.53
C TRP A 248 21.64 -0.12 10.19
N SER A 249 22.42 -0.97 9.50
CA SER A 249 23.64 -1.56 10.05
C SER A 249 24.67 -0.50 10.50
N LYS A 250 24.74 0.64 9.80
CA LYS A 250 25.61 1.78 10.16
C LYS A 250 25.23 2.47 11.46
N ARG A 251 24.01 2.24 11.96
CA ARG A 251 23.45 2.87 13.17
C ARG A 251 23.55 1.98 14.40
N LEU A 252 23.85 0.69 14.23
CA LEU A 252 24.09 -0.24 15.33
C LEU A 252 25.39 0.14 16.05
N LYS A 253 25.33 0.22 17.38
CA LYS A 253 26.48 0.55 18.24
C LYS A 253 27.20 -0.68 18.77
N SER A 254 26.44 -1.75 19.04
CA SER A 254 26.94 -3.05 19.49
C SER A 254 27.21 -3.95 18.29
N LYS A 255 28.09 -4.92 18.49
CA LYS A 255 28.21 -6.06 17.58
C LYS A 255 26.94 -6.90 17.70
N VAL A 256 26.45 -7.41 16.58
CA VAL A 256 25.32 -8.35 16.56
C VAL A 256 25.79 -9.69 17.13
N GLU A 257 25.05 -10.19 18.12
CA GLU A 257 25.31 -11.46 18.78
C GLU A 257 24.01 -12.28 18.77
N ILE A 258 24.14 -13.57 18.48
CA ILE A 258 23.01 -14.50 18.42
C ILE A 258 22.67 -14.93 19.85
N LEU A 259 21.43 -14.71 20.27
CA LEU A 259 20.97 -15.05 21.60
C LEU A 259 20.55 -16.54 21.67
N ASN A 260 20.74 -17.18 22.82
CA ASN A 260 20.45 -18.61 23.01
C ASN A 260 18.97 -18.99 22.80
N ASN A 261 18.06 -18.01 22.79
CA ASN A 261 16.62 -18.21 22.60
C ASN A 261 16.13 -17.78 21.20
N MET A 262 17.04 -17.48 20.27
CA MET A 262 16.72 -17.26 18.87
C MET A 262 16.57 -18.60 18.13
N GLU A 263 15.73 -18.62 17.10
CA GLU A 263 15.48 -19.80 16.27
C GLU A 263 15.97 -19.50 14.85
N GLU A 264 16.90 -20.32 14.36
CA GLU A 264 17.37 -20.23 12.98
C GLU A 264 16.22 -20.44 12.00
N VAL A 265 16.13 -19.53 11.01
CA VAL A 265 15.17 -19.66 9.91
C VAL A 265 15.93 -20.20 8.68
N PRO A 266 15.80 -21.49 8.35
CA PRO A 266 16.60 -22.09 7.30
C PRO A 266 16.18 -21.64 5.90
N GLN A 267 17.15 -21.52 5.01
CA GLN A 267 16.88 -21.30 3.58
C GLN A 267 16.06 -22.46 2.98
N PRO A 268 15.02 -22.19 2.17
CA PRO A 268 14.25 -23.23 1.50
C PRO A 268 15.14 -24.05 0.57
N SER A 269 14.90 -25.36 0.49
CA SER A 269 15.64 -26.24 -0.40
C SER A 269 15.30 -25.95 -1.86
N HIS A 270 16.33 -25.76 -2.67
CA HIS A 270 16.20 -25.50 -4.11
C HIS A 270 17.03 -26.50 -4.91
N SER A 271 16.47 -26.99 -6.02
CA SER A 271 17.11 -27.97 -6.91
C SER A 271 18.06 -27.34 -7.93
N CYS A 272 18.29 -26.03 -7.88
CA CYS A 272 19.13 -25.33 -8.85
C CYS A 272 20.61 -25.40 -8.45
N GLN A 273 21.48 -25.74 -9.40
CA GLN A 273 22.94 -25.66 -9.24
C GLN A 273 23.40 -24.21 -9.37
N CYS A 274 23.18 -23.39 -8.36
CA CYS A 274 23.87 -22.11 -8.26
C CYS A 274 25.35 -22.38 -7.90
N HIS A 275 26.29 -21.54 -8.35
CA HIS A 275 27.67 -21.66 -7.86
C HIS A 275 27.71 -21.12 -6.42
N PHE A 276 27.61 -22.02 -5.45
CA PHE A 276 27.54 -21.72 -4.03
C PHE A 276 28.92 -21.34 -3.46
N SER A 277 29.11 -20.08 -3.10
CA SER A 277 30.17 -19.70 -2.14
C SER A 277 29.62 -18.64 -1.18
N ASN A 278 29.51 -19.00 0.11
CA ASN A 278 29.20 -18.15 1.26
C ASN A 278 27.78 -17.52 1.28
N PHE A 279 26.75 -18.30 1.59
CA PHE A 279 25.46 -17.74 2.02
C PHE A 279 25.52 -17.34 3.50
N ARG A 280 24.82 -16.26 3.85
CA ARG A 280 24.52 -15.92 5.25
C ARG A 280 23.06 -16.30 5.49
N ASP A 281 22.81 -17.00 6.58
CA ASP A 281 21.47 -17.46 6.97
C ASP A 281 20.82 -16.46 7.95
N GLU A 282 19.49 -16.54 8.09
CA GLU A 282 18.73 -15.78 9.07
C GLU A 282 18.66 -16.51 10.40
N LEU A 283 18.85 -15.76 11.48
CA LEU A 283 18.88 -16.23 12.86
C LEU A 283 17.89 -15.45 13.71
#